data_AF-A0A849QUR1-F1
#
_entry.id   AF-A0A849QUR1-F1
#
_cell.length_a   1.000
_cell.length_b   1.000
_cell.length_c   1.000
_cell.angle_alpha   90.00
_cell.angle_beta   90.00
_cell.angle_gamma   90.00
#
_symmetry.space_group_name_H-M   'P 1'
#
loop_
_entity.id
_entity.type
_entity.pdbx_description
1 polymer ?
#
loop_
_entity_poly.entity_id
_entity_poly.type
_entity_poly.pdbx_seq_one_letter_code
_entity_poly.pdbx_strand_id
1 'polypeptide(L)' 'MYFITEDRTAGGHVLEFIVKDAKLTVDYTSELHIILPNTEEFNRLDLTMSRKGELKEAEK' A
#
# COMPACT_ATOMS: atom_id res chain seq x y z
N MET A 1 -0.15 0.55 -4.87
CA MET A 1 -1.31 1.30 -5.42
C MET A 1 -2.37 0.27 -5.76
N TYR A 2 -3.66 0.54 -5.52
CA TYR A 2 -4.72 -0.42 -5.87
C TYR A 2 -5.56 0.08 -7.03
N PHE A 3 -6.01 -0.85 -7.89
CA PHE A 3 -6.90 -0.60 -9.00
C PHE A 3 -8.20 -1.39 -8.82
N ILE A 4 -9.30 -0.84 -9.33
CA ILE A 4 -10.60 -1.49 -9.40
C ILE A 4 -11.24 -1.13 -10.75
N THR A 5 -11.81 -2.12 -11.42
CA THR A 5 -12.57 -1.88 -12.66
C THR A 5 -13.88 -1.16 -12.37
N GLU A 6 -14.39 -0.44 -13.35
CA GLU A 6 -15.65 0.31 -13.23
C GLU A 6 -16.84 -0.59 -12.84
N ASP A 7 -16.91 -1.79 -13.42
CA ASP A 7 -17.92 -2.81 -13.14
C ASP A 7 -17.67 -3.58 -11.82
N ARG A 8 -16.55 -3.30 -11.15
CA ARG A 8 -16.10 -3.93 -9.89
C ARG A 8 -15.92 -5.44 -9.95
N THR A 9 -15.79 -6.02 -11.13
CA THR A 9 -15.57 -7.46 -11.28
C THR A 9 -14.11 -7.85 -11.14
N ALA A 10 -13.18 -6.88 -11.28
CA ALA A 10 -11.75 -7.10 -11.15
C ALA A 10 -11.05 -5.92 -10.46
N GLY A 11 -9.81 -6.18 -10.02
CA GLY A 11 -8.97 -5.20 -9.35
C GLY A 11 -7.72 -5.86 -8.76
N GLY A 12 -6.93 -5.11 -8.01
CA GLY A 12 -5.75 -5.65 -7.34
C GLY A 12 -4.68 -4.62 -7.03
N HIS A 13 -3.57 -5.11 -6.47
CA HIS A 13 -2.36 -4.32 -6.29
C HIS A 13 -1.68 -4.11 -7.65
N VAL A 14 -1.32 -2.87 -7.94
CA VAL A 14 -0.77 -2.46 -9.23
C VAL A 14 0.75 -2.53 -9.18
N LEU A 15 1.32 -3.36 -10.06
CA LEU A 15 2.77 -3.45 -10.29
C LEU A 15 3.21 -2.47 -11.39
N GLU A 16 2.45 -2.42 -12.48
CA GLU A 16 2.69 -1.56 -13.63
C GLU A 16 1.38 -1.28 -14.38
N PHE A 17 1.28 -0.11 -15.03
CA PHE A 17 0.17 0.23 -15.92
C PHE A 17 0.60 1.26 -16.97
N ILE A 18 -0.08 1.25 -18.12
CA ILE A 18 0.01 2.30 -19.12
C ILE A 18 -1.35 3.00 -19.16
N VAL A 19 -1.35 4.33 -19.10
CA VAL A 19 -2.56 5.15 -19.16
C VAL A 19 -2.68 5.81 -20.52
N LYS A 20 -3.88 5.75 -21.12
CA LYS A 20 -4.18 6.44 -22.37
C LYS A 20 -4.72 7.84 -22.13
N ASP A 21 -5.71 7.94 -21.26
CA ASP A 21 -6.32 9.20 -20.80
C ASP A 21 -6.82 9.00 -19.37
N ALA A 22 -6.56 9.98 -18.49
CA ALA A 22 -6.97 9.94 -17.10
C ALA A 22 -7.03 11.33 -16.47
N LYS A 23 -7.93 11.47 -15.51
CA LYS A 23 -7.98 12.63 -14.62
C LYS A 23 -7.20 12.34 -13.34
N LEU A 24 -6.16 13.13 -13.08
CA LEU A 24 -5.40 13.07 -11.83
C LEU A 24 -5.95 14.09 -10.82
N THR A 25 -6.09 13.68 -9.57
CA THR A 25 -6.41 14.56 -8.43
C THR A 25 -5.46 14.21 -7.29
N VAL A 26 -4.99 15.22 -6.56
CA VAL A 26 -4.06 15.06 -5.43
C VAL A 26 -4.60 15.85 -4.24
N ASP A 27 -4.57 15.23 -3.06
CA ASP A 27 -4.82 15.88 -1.78
C ASP A 27 -3.50 15.96 -0.99
N TYR A 28 -3.27 17.08 -0.31
CA TYR A 28 -2.09 17.26 0.52
C TYR A 28 -2.44 16.97 1.98
N THR A 29 -2.03 15.80 2.47
CA THR A 29 -2.26 15.38 3.85
C THR A 29 -0.97 15.56 4.68
N SER A 30 -0.97 16.53 5.58
CA SER A 30 0.22 16.89 6.38
C SER A 30 0.40 16.10 7.68
N GLU A 31 -0.61 15.32 8.07
CA GLU A 31 -0.62 14.57 9.32
C GLU A 31 -0.68 13.06 9.06
N LEU A 32 0.07 12.30 9.86
CA LEU A 32 0.07 10.84 9.83
C LEU A 32 -0.37 10.32 11.20
N HIS A 33 -1.44 9.53 11.22
CA HIS A 33 -1.91 8.85 12.41
C HIS A 33 -1.72 7.34 12.24
N ILE A 34 -0.98 6.72 13.16
CA ILE A 34 -0.69 5.28 13.15
C ILE A 34 -1.38 4.64 14.35
N ILE A 35 -2.24 3.67 14.09
CA ILE A 35 -2.89 2.85 15.13
C ILE A 35 -2.19 1.50 15.14
N LEU A 36 -1.56 1.15 16.26
CA LEU A 36 -0.87 -0.12 16.41
C LEU A 36 -1.87 -1.21 16.86
N PRO A 37 -1.86 -2.40 16.23
CA PRO A 37 -2.62 -3.53 16.73
C PRO A 37 -2.15 -3.93 18.13
N ASN A 38 -3.08 -4.12 19.06
CA ASN A 38 -2.75 -4.68 20.38
C ASN A 38 -3.00 -6.20 20.38
N THR A 39 -2.21 -6.93 19.61
CA THR A 39 -2.24 -8.39 19.57
C THR A 39 -0.90 -8.96 19.99
N GLU A 40 -0.91 -10.19 20.51
CA GLU A 40 0.30 -10.87 20.95
C GLU A 40 1.29 -11.06 19.80
N GLU A 41 0.80 -11.36 18.59
CA GLU A 41 1.61 -11.52 17.40
C GLU A 41 2.35 -10.24 17.06
N PHE A 42 1.67 -9.09 17.05
CA PHE A 42 2.28 -7.80 16.74
C PHE A 42 3.30 -7.40 17.81
N ASN A 43 2.97 -7.60 19.09
CA ASN A 43 3.80 -7.21 20.23
C ASN A 43 5.12 -8.00 20.34
N ARG A 44 5.21 -9.18 19.71
CA ARG A 44 6.42 -10.02 19.71
C ARG A 44 7.36 -9.73 18.54
N LEU A 45 6.97 -8.92 17.56
CA LEU A 45 7.79 -8.62 16.39
C LEU A 45 8.94 -7.68 16.73
N ASP A 46 10.15 -8.03 16.30
CA ASP A 46 11.25 -7.07 16.19
C ASP A 46 11.14 -6.30 14.85
N LEU A 47 10.68 -5.05 14.96
CA LEU A 47 10.52 -4.10 13.86
C LEU A 47 11.71 -3.13 13.73
N THR A 48 12.78 -3.30 14.51
CA THR A 48 13.97 -2.42 14.45
C THR A 48 14.92 -2.78 13.31
N MET A 49 14.85 -4.02 12.82
CA MET A 49 15.64 -4.49 11.69
C MET A 49 15.13 -3.95 10.35
N SER A 50 16.03 -3.48 9.50
CA SER A 50 15.68 -3.00 8.16
C SER A 50 15.30 -4.16 7.25
N ARG A 51 14.03 -4.21 6.83
CA ARG A 51 13.50 -5.16 5.85
C ARG A 51 13.24 -4.53 4.47
N LYS A 52 13.95 -3.45 4.14
CA LYS A 52 13.74 -2.70 2.88
C LYS A 52 13.83 -3.56 1.61
N GLY A 53 14.68 -4.59 1.60
CA GLY A 53 14.81 -5.53 0.48
C GLY A 53 13.55 -6.38 0.30
N GLU A 54 13.12 -7.06 1.38
CA GLU A 54 11.90 -7.87 1.43
C GLU A 54 10.66 -7.04 1.09
N LEU A 55 10.55 -5.82 1.63
CA LEU A 55 9.46 -4.90 1.31
C LEU A 55 9.43 -4.55 -0.18
N LYS A 56 10.60 -4.34 -0.80
CA LYS A 56 10.68 -4.05 -2.23
C LYS A 56 10.30 -5.26 -3.08
N GLU A 57 10.61 -6.48 -2.64
CA GLU A 57 10.25 -7.72 -3.32
C GLU A 57 8.76 -8.02 -3.22
N ALA A 58 8.15 -7.80 -2.06
CA ALA A 58 6.73 -8.06 -1.84
C ALA A 58 5.81 -7.05 -2.55
N GLU A 59 6.27 -5.82 -2.78
CA GLU A 59 5.45 -4.72 -3.34
C GLU A 59 5.65 -4.48 -4.85
N LYS A 60 6.54 -5.24 -5.50
CA LYS A 60 6.90 -5.10 -6.94
C LYS A 60 6.43 -6.25 -7.81
#